data_AF-A0A067BIB7-F1
#
_entry.id   AF-A0A067BIB7-F1
#
_cell.length_a   1.000
_cell.length_b   1.000
_cell.length_c   1.000
_cell.angle_alpha   90.00
_cell.angle_beta   90.00
_cell.angle_gamma   90.00
#
_symmetry.space_group_name_H-M   'P 1'
#
loop_
_entity.id
_entity.type
_entity.pdbx_description
1 polymer ?
#
loop_
_entity_poly.entity_id
_entity_poly.type
_entity_poly.pdbx_seq_one_letter_code
_entity_poly.pdbx_strand_id
1 'polypeptide(L)'
;MMRAMLLDVSRFLAFYLPFQLAFGFAYYLLFQSLPETSPYDSLPKSFLQTFLVLLQQFDASDFATLPTTSAVLLGYTLLLTHTTLVMVMLLNVLIAMMTKGVEARMEKAKREALVSFAECILRSEKTQGLVPLPVRTEIKSMEVAPLIESSRGLYTGDDDDDDDVAMDHGRSLVFGADEESRLGFRPDELSSDERLAMLSDQVARLEATVASLVQLLTAKRAT
;
A
#
# COMPACT_ATOMS: atom_id res chain seq x y z
N MET A 1 -6.50 4.80 -5.65
CA MET A 1 -7.01 3.96 -4.53
C MET A 1 -7.34 2.52 -4.95
N MET A 2 -8.46 2.23 -5.64
CA MET A 2 -8.88 0.83 -5.90
C MET A 2 -7.87 -0.01 -6.71
N ARG A 3 -7.22 0.55 -7.73
CA ARG A 3 -6.21 -0.17 -8.53
C ARG A 3 -4.95 -0.53 -7.74
N ALA A 4 -4.59 0.30 -6.75
CA ALA A 4 -3.47 0.03 -5.87
C ALA A 4 -3.81 -1.10 -4.89
N MET A 5 -5.01 -1.11 -4.32
CA MET A 5 -5.47 -2.21 -3.45
C MET A 5 -5.56 -3.55 -4.21
N LEU A 6 -6.06 -3.53 -5.46
CA LEU A 6 -6.06 -4.70 -6.32
C LEU A 6 -4.65 -5.24 -6.62
N LEU A 7 -3.64 -4.37 -6.66
CA LEU A 7 -2.26 -4.77 -6.85
C LEU A 7 -1.66 -5.44 -5.60
N ASP A 8 -2.16 -5.13 -4.41
CA ASP A 8 -1.76 -5.83 -3.18
C ASP A 8 -2.45 -7.19 -3.08
N VAL A 9 -3.73 -7.23 -3.43
CA VAL A 9 -4.48 -8.49 -3.53
C VAL A 9 -3.87 -9.40 -4.60
N SER A 10 -3.42 -8.86 -5.74
CA SER A 10 -2.78 -9.67 -6.78
C SER A 10 -1.41 -10.22 -6.36
N ARG A 11 -0.62 -9.45 -5.59
CA ARG A 11 0.63 -9.91 -4.97
C ARG A 11 0.38 -11.04 -3.98
N PHE A 12 -0.66 -10.93 -3.15
CA PHE A 12 -1.07 -12.02 -2.28
C PHE A 12 -1.56 -13.25 -3.08
N LEU A 13 -2.37 -13.04 -4.12
CA LEU A 13 -2.89 -14.13 -4.96
C LEU A 13 -1.76 -14.89 -5.66
N ALA A 14 -0.70 -14.20 -6.08
CA ALA A 14 0.50 -14.82 -6.65
C ALA A 14 1.23 -15.73 -5.65
N PHE A 15 1.24 -15.37 -4.36
CA PHE A 15 1.78 -16.22 -3.30
C PHE A 15 0.86 -17.41 -2.96
N TYR A 16 -0.45 -17.21 -3.05
CA TYR A 16 -1.44 -18.25 -2.79
C TYR A 16 -1.53 -19.32 -3.90
N LEU A 17 -1.37 -18.91 -5.15
CA LEU A 17 -1.56 -19.74 -6.34
C LEU A 17 -0.83 -21.10 -6.28
N PRO A 18 0.45 -21.19 -5.88
CA PRO A 18 1.15 -22.47 -5.74
C PRO A 18 0.49 -23.43 -4.75
N PHE A 19 -0.01 -22.92 -3.61
CA PHE A 19 -0.74 -23.73 -2.63
C PHE A 19 -2.07 -24.22 -3.21
N GLN A 20 -2.80 -23.32 -3.88
CA GLN A 20 -4.04 -23.66 -4.57
C GLN A 20 -3.82 -24.78 -5.62
N LEU A 21 -2.75 -24.69 -6.40
CA LEU A 21 -2.33 -25.72 -7.35
C LEU A 21 -2.04 -27.06 -6.66
N ALA A 22 -1.20 -27.05 -5.62
CA ALA A 22 -0.81 -28.26 -4.90
C ALA A 22 -2.03 -29.01 -4.32
N PHE A 23 -2.91 -28.29 -3.62
CA PHE A 23 -4.11 -28.90 -3.05
C PHE A 23 -5.13 -29.28 -4.14
N GLY A 24 -5.31 -28.48 -5.18
CA GLY A 24 -6.18 -28.82 -6.30
C GLY A 24 -5.79 -30.13 -7.00
N PHE A 25 -4.49 -30.37 -7.20
CA PHE A 25 -3.99 -31.64 -7.71
C PHE A 25 -4.18 -32.79 -6.71
N ALA A 26 -3.96 -32.55 -5.42
CA ALA A 26 -4.17 -33.57 -4.38
C ALA A 26 -5.65 -34.01 -4.30
N TYR A 27 -6.60 -33.08 -4.36
CA TYR A 27 -8.03 -33.39 -4.42
C TYR A 27 -8.41 -34.11 -5.72
N TYR A 28 -7.87 -33.67 -6.86
CA TYR A 28 -8.13 -34.34 -8.13
C TYR A 28 -7.69 -35.82 -8.09
N LEU A 29 -6.48 -36.11 -7.59
CA LEU A 29 -5.98 -37.48 -7.44
C LEU A 29 -6.81 -38.30 -6.44
N LEU A 30 -7.30 -37.67 -5.37
CA LEU A 30 -8.12 -38.34 -4.35
C LEU A 30 -9.49 -38.77 -4.90
N PHE A 31 -10.09 -37.98 -5.79
CA PHE A 31 -11.41 -38.23 -6.36
C PHE A 31 -11.39 -38.88 -7.74
N GLN A 32 -10.20 -39.09 -8.34
CA GLN A 32 -10.05 -39.77 -9.64
C GLN A 32 -10.63 -41.20 -9.65
N SER A 33 -10.74 -41.84 -8.49
CA SER A 33 -11.32 -43.18 -8.35
C SER A 33 -12.86 -43.22 -8.20
N LEU A 34 -13.54 -42.06 -8.17
CA LEU A 34 -14.99 -41.95 -8.04
C LEU A 34 -15.67 -41.80 -9.42
N PRO A 35 -16.94 -42.24 -9.57
CA PRO A 35 -17.67 -42.07 -10.83
C PRO A 35 -17.95 -40.59 -11.14
N GLU A 36 -18.21 -40.29 -12.42
CA GLU A 36 -18.29 -38.96 -13.07
C GLU A 36 -19.29 -37.93 -12.44
N THR A 37 -20.06 -38.32 -11.43
CA THR A 37 -21.03 -37.43 -10.75
C THR A 37 -20.44 -36.65 -9.57
N SER A 38 -19.14 -36.79 -9.29
CA SER A 38 -18.52 -36.07 -8.17
C SER A 38 -18.20 -34.59 -8.49
N PRO A 39 -18.25 -33.69 -7.50
CA PRO A 39 -17.85 -32.28 -7.68
C PRO A 39 -16.36 -32.10 -8.03
N TYR A 40 -15.56 -33.17 -7.98
CA TYR A 40 -14.11 -33.19 -8.24
C TYR A 40 -13.73 -33.92 -9.53
N ASP A 41 -14.73 -34.30 -10.34
CA ASP A 41 -14.60 -35.12 -11.55
C ASP A 41 -13.58 -34.58 -12.58
N SER A 42 -13.50 -33.26 -12.76
CA SER A 42 -12.52 -32.64 -13.64
C SER A 42 -11.52 -31.80 -12.87
N LEU A 43 -10.32 -31.67 -13.44
CA LEU A 43 -9.25 -30.80 -12.93
C LEU A 43 -9.77 -29.37 -12.68
N PRO A 44 -10.43 -28.67 -13.62
CA PRO A 44 -10.95 -27.33 -13.36
C PRO A 44 -12.07 -27.30 -12.29
N LYS A 45 -12.92 -28.33 -12.20
CA LYS A 45 -13.93 -28.43 -11.13
C LYS A 45 -13.27 -28.61 -9.75
N SER A 46 -12.27 -29.47 -9.65
CA SER A 46 -11.46 -29.66 -8.43
C SER A 46 -10.77 -28.37 -8.00
N PHE A 47 -10.26 -27.60 -8.96
CA PHE A 47 -9.67 -26.28 -8.71
C PHE A 47 -10.67 -25.28 -8.15
N LEU A 48 -11.86 -25.22 -8.75
CA LEU A 48 -12.93 -24.33 -8.31
C LEU A 48 -13.43 -24.74 -6.93
N GLN A 49 -13.59 -26.03 -6.67
CA GLN A 49 -14.03 -26.55 -5.38
C GLN A 49 -12.98 -26.28 -4.29
N THR A 50 -11.69 -26.46 -4.58
CA THR A 50 -10.61 -26.10 -3.65
C THR A 50 -10.61 -24.60 -3.35
N PHE A 51 -10.98 -23.76 -4.32
CA PHE A 51 -11.17 -22.32 -4.11
C PHE A 51 -12.40 -22.01 -3.25
N LEU A 52 -13.48 -22.76 -3.38
CA LEU A 52 -14.65 -22.62 -2.50
C LEU A 52 -14.35 -23.08 -1.07
N VAL A 53 -13.50 -24.10 -0.89
CA VAL A 53 -13.00 -24.50 0.43
C VAL A 53 -12.24 -23.36 1.11
N LEU A 54 -11.48 -22.55 0.37
CA LEU A 54 -10.86 -21.31 0.89
C LEU A 54 -11.92 -20.32 1.40
N LEU A 55 -13.05 -20.19 0.69
CA LEU A 55 -14.17 -19.34 1.12
C LEU A 55 -15.00 -19.98 2.24
N GLN A 56 -14.55 -21.11 2.80
CA GLN A 56 -15.26 -21.91 3.79
C GLN A 56 -16.62 -22.43 3.29
N GLN A 57 -16.79 -22.50 1.98
CA GLN A 57 -17.96 -23.05 1.30
C GLN A 57 -17.63 -24.46 0.81
N PHE A 58 -17.79 -25.45 1.68
CA PHE A 58 -17.57 -26.85 1.32
C PHE A 58 -18.51 -27.79 2.06
N ASP A 59 -18.89 -28.87 1.39
CA ASP A 59 -19.70 -29.93 1.97
C ASP A 59 -18.81 -31.08 2.44
N ALA A 60 -18.69 -31.24 3.76
CA ALA A 60 -17.91 -32.31 4.37
C ALA A 60 -18.51 -33.72 4.13
N SER A 61 -19.77 -33.78 3.68
CA SER A 61 -20.47 -35.02 3.32
C SER A 61 -19.89 -35.71 2.10
N ASP A 62 -19.28 -34.95 1.18
CA ASP A 62 -18.76 -35.50 -0.08
C ASP A 62 -17.60 -36.47 0.19
N PHE A 63 -16.79 -36.20 1.22
CA PHE A 63 -15.68 -37.06 1.63
C PHE A 63 -16.13 -38.39 2.25
N ALA A 64 -17.37 -38.47 2.76
CA ALA A 64 -17.93 -39.72 3.29
C ALA A 64 -18.37 -40.68 2.18
N THR A 65 -18.49 -40.21 0.94
CA THR A 65 -18.87 -41.03 -0.23
C THR A 65 -17.69 -41.78 -0.86
N LEU A 66 -16.47 -41.57 -0.35
CA LEU A 66 -15.26 -42.23 -0.83
C LEU A 66 -15.31 -43.76 -0.59
N PRO A 67 -14.75 -44.57 -1.50
CA PRO A 67 -15.03 -46.00 -1.55
C PRO A 67 -14.18 -46.81 -0.55
N THR A 68 -13.11 -46.20 -0.02
CA THR A 68 -12.18 -46.84 0.92
C THR A 68 -12.04 -46.01 2.18
N THR A 69 -11.98 -46.67 3.34
CA THR A 69 -11.79 -46.01 4.65
C THR A 69 -10.49 -45.20 4.70
N SER A 70 -9.44 -45.66 4.00
CA SER A 70 -8.17 -44.94 3.85
C SER A 70 -8.32 -43.63 3.07
N ALA A 71 -9.12 -43.61 2.00
CA ALA A 71 -9.38 -42.39 1.23
C ALA A 71 -10.21 -41.39 2.03
N VAL A 72 -11.18 -41.86 2.82
CA VAL A 72 -11.98 -41.02 3.74
C VAL A 72 -11.08 -40.30 4.76
N LEU A 73 -10.20 -41.05 5.43
CA LEU A 73 -9.23 -40.48 6.38
C LEU A 73 -8.27 -39.49 5.71
N LEU A 74 -7.79 -39.84 4.50
CA LEU A 74 -6.91 -38.96 3.74
C LEU A 74 -7.62 -37.68 3.29
N GLY A 75 -8.89 -37.77 2.91
CA GLY A 75 -9.72 -36.61 2.57
C GLY A 75 -9.92 -35.65 3.74
N TYR A 76 -10.28 -36.17 4.92
CA TYR A 76 -10.45 -35.32 6.10
C TYR A 76 -9.14 -34.69 6.59
N THR A 77 -8.02 -35.41 6.53
CA THR A 77 -6.71 -34.85 6.91
C THR A 77 -6.22 -33.81 5.89
N LEU A 78 -6.43 -34.05 4.59
CA LEU A 78 -6.14 -33.08 3.53
C LEU A 78 -7.01 -31.82 3.68
N LEU A 79 -8.29 -31.98 3.98
CA LEU A 79 -9.21 -30.88 4.25
C LEU A 79 -8.78 -30.08 5.49
N LEU A 80 -8.49 -30.76 6.59
CA LEU A 80 -8.11 -30.10 7.84
C LEU A 80 -6.78 -29.35 7.70
N THR A 81 -5.78 -29.96 7.05
CA THR A 81 -4.49 -29.29 6.79
C THR A 81 -4.63 -28.14 5.79
N HIS A 82 -5.43 -28.29 4.74
CA HIS A 82 -5.71 -27.22 3.78
C HIS A 82 -6.38 -26.02 4.46
N THR A 83 -7.49 -26.27 5.18
CA THR A 83 -8.25 -25.21 5.84
C THR A 83 -7.42 -24.51 6.93
N THR A 84 -6.65 -25.26 7.73
CA THR A 84 -5.81 -24.66 8.78
C THR A 84 -4.66 -23.84 8.20
N LEU A 85 -3.94 -24.35 7.20
CA LEU A 85 -2.84 -23.62 6.57
C LEU A 85 -3.36 -22.32 5.95
N VAL A 86 -4.46 -22.40 5.20
CA VAL A 86 -4.99 -21.24 4.48
C VAL A 86 -5.68 -20.23 5.40
N MET A 87 -6.52 -20.68 6.35
CA MET A 87 -7.21 -19.76 7.27
C MET A 87 -6.32 -19.22 8.37
N VAL A 88 -5.39 -20.00 8.91
CA VAL A 88 -4.56 -19.53 10.04
C VAL A 88 -3.29 -18.87 9.56
N MET A 89 -2.64 -19.38 8.51
CA MET A 89 -1.38 -18.80 8.04
C MET A 89 -1.62 -17.71 7.01
N LEU A 90 -2.37 -17.99 5.94
CA LEU A 90 -2.50 -17.05 4.83
C LEU A 90 -3.47 -15.90 5.12
N LEU A 91 -4.59 -16.12 5.82
CA LEU A 91 -5.48 -15.02 6.18
C LEU A 91 -4.79 -14.01 7.11
N ASN A 92 -4.01 -14.50 8.08
CA ASN A 92 -3.26 -13.66 9.00
C ASN A 92 -2.18 -12.84 8.27
N VAL A 93 -1.49 -13.43 7.30
CA VAL A 93 -0.52 -12.72 6.46
C VAL A 93 -1.21 -11.74 5.51
N LEU A 94 -2.37 -12.09 4.95
CA LEU A 94 -3.17 -11.21 4.11
C LEU A 94 -3.60 -9.98 4.89
N ILE A 95 -4.17 -10.16 6.08
CA ILE A 95 -4.59 -9.07 6.95
C ILE A 95 -3.36 -8.21 7.31
N ALA A 96 -2.24 -8.82 7.68
CA ALA A 96 -1.01 -8.06 7.98
C ALA A 96 -0.51 -7.23 6.79
N MET A 97 -0.54 -7.80 5.58
CA MET A 97 -0.16 -7.08 4.35
C MET A 97 -1.18 -6.00 3.97
N MET A 98 -2.47 -6.25 4.16
CA MET A 98 -3.51 -5.25 3.91
C MET A 98 -3.46 -4.13 4.94
N THR A 99 -3.31 -4.40 6.23
CA THR A 99 -3.22 -3.34 7.26
C THR A 99 -2.03 -2.43 7.01
N LYS A 100 -0.82 -2.99 6.87
CA LYS A 100 0.39 -2.19 6.60
C LYS A 100 0.33 -1.49 5.23
N GLY A 101 -0.19 -2.16 4.21
CA GLY A 101 -0.33 -1.59 2.87
C GLY A 101 -1.39 -0.50 2.79
N VAL A 102 -2.49 -0.62 3.54
CA VAL A 102 -3.60 0.32 3.57
C VAL A 102 -3.22 1.59 4.32
N GLU A 103 -2.59 1.49 5.48
CA GLU A 103 -2.15 2.65 6.27
C GLU A 103 -1.21 3.54 5.46
N ALA A 104 -0.15 2.98 4.89
CA ALA A 104 0.81 3.70 4.06
C ALA A 104 0.17 4.34 2.80
N ARG A 105 -0.87 3.72 2.24
CA ARG A 105 -1.56 4.22 1.04
C ARG A 105 -2.66 5.21 1.35
N MET A 106 -3.28 5.14 2.52
CA MET A 106 -4.35 6.04 2.92
C MET A 106 -3.84 7.46 3.05
N GLU A 107 -2.66 7.65 3.65
CA GLU A 107 -2.06 8.98 3.76
C GLU A 107 -1.71 9.57 2.40
N LYS A 108 -1.08 8.78 1.51
CA LYS A 108 -0.78 9.20 0.15
C LYS A 108 -2.05 9.55 -0.65
N ALA A 109 -3.09 8.73 -0.54
CA ALA A 109 -4.36 8.99 -1.22
C ALA A 109 -5.10 10.21 -0.66
N LYS A 110 -4.98 10.50 0.65
CA LYS A 110 -5.51 11.74 1.24
C LYS A 110 -4.81 12.96 0.64
N ARG A 111 -3.48 12.91 0.49
CA ARG A 111 -2.70 13.97 -0.17
C ARG A 111 -3.10 14.12 -1.65
N GLU A 112 -3.17 13.02 -2.39
CA GLU A 112 -3.60 13.02 -3.80
C GLU A 112 -5.03 13.55 -3.98
N ALA A 113 -5.94 13.24 -3.05
CA ALA A 113 -7.33 13.74 -3.08
C ALA A 113 -7.39 15.25 -2.82
N LEU A 114 -6.60 15.78 -1.88
CA LEU A 114 -6.51 17.23 -1.64
C LEU A 114 -5.94 17.97 -2.85
N VAL A 115 -4.91 17.41 -3.50
CA VAL A 115 -4.34 17.97 -4.73
C VAL A 115 -5.36 17.95 -5.86
N SER A 116 -6.05 16.82 -6.07
CA SER A 116 -7.10 16.71 -7.09
C SER A 116 -8.26 17.67 -6.84
N PHE A 117 -8.61 17.90 -5.57
CA PHE A 117 -9.64 18.88 -5.20
C PHE A 117 -9.20 20.31 -5.50
N ALA A 118 -7.97 20.68 -5.12
CA ALA A 118 -7.41 22.00 -5.42
C ALA A 118 -7.30 22.23 -6.95
N GLU A 119 -6.88 21.22 -7.70
CA GLU A 119 -6.83 21.26 -9.16
C GLU A 119 -8.23 21.40 -9.78
N CYS A 120 -9.23 20.69 -9.24
CA CYS A 120 -10.61 20.79 -9.70
C CYS A 120 -11.19 22.20 -9.44
N ILE A 121 -10.90 22.80 -8.27
CA ILE A 121 -11.27 24.19 -7.97
C ILE A 121 -10.57 25.15 -8.93
N LEU A 122 -9.24 25.05 -9.08
CA LEU A 122 -8.47 25.91 -9.97
C LEU A 122 -8.93 25.81 -11.42
N ARG A 123 -9.26 24.60 -11.88
CA ARG A 123 -9.84 24.36 -13.20
C ARG A 123 -11.23 24.97 -13.31
N SER A 124 -12.08 24.81 -12.29
CA SER A 124 -13.42 25.40 -12.24
C SER A 124 -13.36 26.93 -12.34
N GLU A 125 -12.51 27.57 -11.53
CA GLU A 125 -12.33 29.03 -11.56
C GLU A 125 -11.77 29.52 -12.92
N LYS A 126 -10.83 28.77 -13.51
CA LYS A 126 -10.29 29.10 -14.83
C LYS A 126 -11.30 28.94 -15.96
N THR A 127 -12.26 28.02 -15.83
CA THR A 127 -13.34 27.80 -16.81
C THR A 127 -14.56 28.70 -16.65
N GLN A 128 -14.84 29.19 -15.44
CA GLN A 128 -15.94 30.14 -15.19
C GLN A 128 -15.65 31.56 -15.71
N GLY A 129 -14.39 31.87 -16.01
CA GLY A 129 -13.95 33.20 -16.41
C GLY A 129 -13.95 34.17 -15.23
N LEU A 130 -13.09 35.21 -15.30
CA LEU A 130 -12.95 36.24 -14.27
C LEU A 130 -14.29 36.98 -14.05
N VAL A 131 -15.13 36.47 -13.15
CA VAL A 131 -16.21 37.26 -12.57
C VAL A 131 -15.52 38.30 -11.68
N PRO A 132 -15.64 39.61 -11.98
CA PRO A 132 -15.03 40.63 -11.14
C PRO A 132 -15.67 40.55 -9.75
N LEU A 133 -14.82 40.42 -8.73
CA LEU A 133 -15.23 40.50 -7.33
C LEU A 133 -16.05 41.79 -7.14
N PRO A 134 -17.30 41.73 -6.63
CA PRO A 134 -18.00 42.94 -6.25
C PRO A 134 -17.14 43.66 -5.21
N VAL A 135 -16.86 44.94 -5.50
CA VAL A 135 -16.16 45.85 -4.59
C VAL A 135 -16.78 45.71 -3.21
N ARG A 136 -15.91 45.48 -2.22
CA ARG A 136 -16.21 45.16 -0.83
C ARG A 136 -17.04 46.28 -0.18
N THR A 137 -18.34 46.29 -0.40
CA THR A 137 -19.30 46.93 0.51
C THR A 137 -19.49 45.99 1.68
N GLU A 138 -19.24 46.52 2.87
CA GLU A 138 -19.21 45.84 4.16
C GLU A 138 -20.21 44.68 4.28
N ILE A 139 -19.70 43.46 4.12
CA ILE A 139 -20.42 42.26 4.51
C ILE A 139 -20.36 42.23 6.02
N LYS A 140 -21.48 42.64 6.65
CA LYS A 140 -21.79 42.35 8.05
C LYS A 140 -21.51 40.86 8.26
N SER A 141 -20.58 40.55 9.18
CA SER A 141 -20.12 39.21 9.51
C SER A 141 -21.28 38.23 9.64
N MET A 142 -21.61 37.54 8.55
CA MET A 142 -22.55 36.43 8.55
C MET A 142 -21.72 35.19 8.84
N GLU A 143 -21.57 34.95 10.14
CA GLU A 143 -21.35 33.67 10.80
C GLU A 143 -21.10 32.48 9.85
N VAL A 144 -19.83 32.29 9.45
CA VAL A 144 -19.35 31.09 8.74
C VAL A 144 -18.93 30.05 9.78
N ALA A 145 -19.83 29.72 10.71
CA ALA A 145 -19.54 28.81 11.80
C ALA A 145 -19.69 27.31 11.46
N PRO A 146 -20.63 26.81 10.61
CA PRO A 146 -20.92 25.38 10.68
C PRO A 146 -20.12 24.47 9.73
N LEU A 147 -19.30 24.99 8.80
CA LEU A 147 -18.64 24.13 7.79
C LEU A 147 -17.16 23.80 8.07
N ILE A 148 -16.48 24.57 8.93
CA ILE A 148 -15.09 24.28 9.34
C ILE A 148 -15.08 23.29 10.52
N GLU A 149 -16.15 23.22 11.30
CA GLU A 149 -16.22 22.37 12.48
C GLU A 149 -16.47 20.89 12.14
N SER A 150 -17.14 20.61 11.01
CA SER A 150 -17.37 19.23 10.52
C SER A 150 -16.09 18.55 9.98
N SER A 151 -15.07 19.34 9.60
CA SER A 151 -13.80 18.81 9.08
C SER A 151 -12.66 18.78 10.11
N ARG A 152 -12.87 19.33 11.32
CA ARG A 152 -11.85 19.43 12.37
C ARG A 152 -11.96 18.34 13.45
N GLY A 153 -13.05 17.58 13.47
CA GLY A 153 -13.31 16.52 14.46
C GLY A 153 -12.59 15.17 14.24
N LEU A 154 -11.68 15.07 13.26
CA LEU A 154 -10.92 13.83 12.99
C LEU A 154 -9.41 13.99 13.21
N TYR A 155 -9.00 15.00 13.99
CA TYR A 155 -7.62 15.33 14.33
C TYR A 155 -7.42 15.35 15.85
N THR A 156 -7.52 14.19 16.48
CA THR A 156 -6.89 13.91 17.78
C THR A 156 -6.59 12.42 17.82
N GLY A 157 -5.53 12.03 17.11
CA GLY A 157 -4.75 10.86 17.49
C GLY A 157 -3.42 11.41 17.97
N ASP A 158 -3.26 11.49 19.29
CA ASP A 158 -1.95 11.32 19.91
C ASP A 158 -1.37 10.03 19.35
N ASP A 159 -0.11 10.05 18.93
CA ASP A 159 0.87 9.00 19.18
C ASP A 159 2.22 9.55 18.70
N ASP A 160 3.00 10.00 19.70
CA ASP A 160 4.45 10.09 19.63
C ASP A 160 4.98 8.68 19.34
N ASP A 161 5.52 8.44 18.15
CA ASP A 161 6.50 7.38 17.95
C ASP A 161 7.40 7.75 16.75
N ASP A 162 8.63 8.10 17.10
CA ASP A 162 9.78 8.13 16.21
C ASP A 162 9.95 6.75 15.58
N ASP A 163 9.89 6.63 14.25
CA ASP A 163 10.54 5.53 13.54
C ASP A 163 10.90 5.98 12.11
N ASP A 164 12.20 6.28 11.95
CA ASP A 164 12.87 6.51 10.67
C ASP A 164 12.77 5.26 9.77
N VAL A 165 11.91 5.30 8.76
CA VAL A 165 11.93 4.30 7.68
C VAL A 165 12.06 5.00 6.33
N ALA A 166 13.29 4.99 5.81
CA ALA A 166 13.65 5.47 4.48
C ALA A 166 12.78 4.82 3.39
N MET A 167 11.88 5.61 2.79
CA MET A 167 10.98 5.18 1.73
C MET A 167 11.45 5.71 0.37
N ASP A 168 12.08 4.82 -0.39
CA ASP A 168 12.42 4.94 -1.82
C ASP A 168 11.24 5.51 -2.64
N HIS A 169 11.41 6.73 -3.14
CA HIS A 169 10.46 7.43 -4.00
C HIS A 169 10.98 7.43 -5.43
N GLY A 170 10.34 6.69 -6.34
CA GLY A 170 10.61 6.95 -7.75
C GLY A 170 10.07 6.00 -8.79
N ARG A 171 8.75 6.04 -9.04
CA ARG A 171 8.21 6.07 -10.42
C ARG A 171 6.70 6.34 -10.40
N SER A 172 6.34 7.61 -10.54
CA SER A 172 4.98 8.05 -10.87
C SER A 172 4.73 7.77 -12.35
N LEU A 173 3.83 6.84 -12.66
CA LEU A 173 3.44 6.45 -14.02
C LEU A 173 2.28 7.31 -14.57
N VAL A 174 2.26 8.61 -14.30
CA VAL A 174 1.08 9.45 -14.64
C VAL A 174 1.40 10.67 -15.52
N PHE A 175 2.64 11.13 -15.64
CA PHE A 175 2.96 12.27 -16.51
C PHE A 175 4.20 12.02 -17.38
N GLY A 176 4.10 12.44 -18.64
CA GLY A 176 5.23 12.44 -19.56
C GLY A 176 6.22 13.54 -19.18
N ALA A 177 7.52 13.23 -19.31
CA ALA A 177 8.65 14.09 -18.93
C ALA A 177 8.61 15.51 -19.55
N ASP A 178 7.82 15.69 -20.60
CA ASP A 178 7.74 16.93 -21.36
C ASP A 178 6.85 18.00 -20.69
N GLU A 179 5.94 17.64 -19.77
CA GLU A 179 5.08 18.61 -19.06
C GLU A 179 5.64 19.08 -17.71
N GLU A 180 6.46 18.29 -17.02
CA GLU A 180 7.11 18.69 -15.76
C GLU A 180 8.06 19.88 -15.94
N SER A 181 8.68 20.00 -17.12
CA SER A 181 9.62 21.08 -17.45
C SER A 181 8.96 22.47 -17.63
N ARG A 182 7.64 22.55 -17.84
CA ARG A 182 6.89 23.82 -17.99
C ARG A 182 6.46 24.45 -16.67
N LEU A 183 6.37 23.66 -15.60
CA LEU A 183 5.81 24.11 -14.33
C LEU A 183 6.85 24.60 -13.32
N GLY A 184 8.15 24.53 -13.65
CA GLY A 184 9.22 25.01 -12.75
C GLY A 184 9.30 24.28 -11.41
N PHE A 185 8.46 23.27 -11.18
CA PHE A 185 8.58 22.34 -10.08
C PHE A 185 9.67 21.34 -10.43
N ARG A 186 10.91 21.70 -10.07
CA ARG A 186 11.91 20.69 -9.76
C ARG A 186 11.61 20.24 -8.32
N PRO A 187 11.05 19.05 -8.08
CA PRO A 187 11.28 18.42 -6.80
C PRO A 187 12.80 18.26 -6.70
N ASP A 188 13.43 18.93 -5.74
CA ASP A 188 14.87 18.76 -5.50
C ASP A 188 15.12 17.26 -5.32
N GLU A 189 15.75 16.62 -6.31
CA GLU A 189 15.95 15.17 -6.38
C GLU A 189 16.92 14.63 -5.32
N LEU A 190 17.46 15.51 -4.47
CA LEU A 190 18.37 15.15 -3.39
C LEU A 190 17.56 14.59 -2.23
N SER A 191 17.67 13.27 -2.04
CA SER A 191 17.24 12.59 -0.82
C SER A 191 17.78 13.35 0.40
N SER A 192 17.00 13.42 1.48
CA SER A 192 17.42 14.00 2.76
C SER A 192 18.81 13.49 3.21
N ASP A 193 19.14 12.24 2.88
CA ASP A 193 20.43 11.61 3.18
C ASP A 193 21.59 12.22 2.39
N GLU A 194 21.38 12.56 1.11
CA GLU A 194 22.39 13.25 0.30
C GLU A 194 22.61 14.69 0.78
N ARG A 195 21.56 15.33 1.31
CA ARG A 195 21.68 16.66 1.92
C ARG A 195 22.47 16.61 3.22
N LEU A 196 22.27 15.59 4.04
CA LEU A 196 23.06 15.35 5.26
C LEU A 196 24.52 15.02 4.92
N ALA A 197 24.76 14.24 3.87
CA ALA A 197 26.11 13.96 3.38
C ALA A 197 26.81 15.25 2.91
N MET A 198 26.14 16.08 2.10
CA MET A 198 26.68 17.38 1.68
C MET A 198 26.92 18.33 2.86
N LEU A 199 26.00 18.41 3.82
CA LEU A 199 26.19 19.23 5.01
C LEU A 199 27.40 18.74 5.83
N SER A 200 27.57 17.43 6.00
CA SER A 200 28.70 16.88 6.74
C SER A 200 30.05 17.17 6.06
N ASP A 201 30.11 17.07 4.72
CA ASP A 201 31.31 17.41 3.95
C ASP A 201 31.61 18.92 4.00
N GLN A 202 30.57 19.76 3.97
CA GLN A 202 30.72 21.21 4.14
C GLN A 202 31.24 21.57 5.53
N VAL A 203 30.74 20.93 6.59
CA VAL A 203 31.21 21.13 7.96
C VAL A 203 32.67 20.69 8.09
N ALA A 204 33.05 19.53 7.55
CA ALA A 204 34.43 19.04 7.59
C ALA A 204 35.41 19.98 6.86
N ARG A 205 34.99 20.53 5.71
CA ARG A 205 35.78 21.55 5.00
C ARG A 205 35.91 22.83 5.81
N LEU A 206 34.84 23.27 6.46
CA LEU A 206 34.90 24.44 7.35
C LEU A 206 35.85 24.20 8.52
N GLU A 207 35.78 23.05 9.18
CA GLU A 207 36.68 22.70 10.29
C GLU A 207 38.15 22.67 9.86
N ALA A 208 38.45 22.11 8.69
CA ALA A 208 39.81 22.13 8.14
C ALA A 208 40.30 23.57 7.86
N THR A 209 39.44 24.43 7.31
CA THR A 209 39.79 25.84 7.07
C THR A 209 40.00 26.61 8.38
N VAL A 210 39.16 26.38 9.39
CA VAL A 210 39.31 26.98 10.72
C VAL A 210 40.58 26.50 11.39
N ALA A 211 40.90 25.20 11.35
CA ALA A 211 42.14 24.66 11.89
C ALA A 211 43.38 25.28 11.22
N SER A 212 43.34 25.45 9.90
CA SER A 212 44.42 26.11 9.16
C SER A 212 44.59 27.59 9.53
N LEU A 213 43.49 28.31 9.75
CA LEU A 213 43.51 29.71 10.20
C LEU A 213 44.04 29.83 11.63
N VAL A 214 43.67 28.91 12.52
CA VAL A 214 44.19 28.86 13.90
C VAL A 214 45.70 28.58 13.90
N GLN A 215 46.19 27.67 13.05
CA GLN A 215 47.64 27.42 12.91
C GLN A 215 48.37 28.64 12.36
N LEU A 216 47.79 29.36 11.39
CA LEU A 216 48.40 30.56 10.82
C LEU A 216 48.42 31.72 11.84
N LEU A 217 47.36 31.87 12.63
CA LEU A 217 47.29 32.87 13.71
C LEU A 217 48.22 32.56 14.89
N THR A 218 48.39 31.28 15.25
CA THR A 218 49.34 30.87 16.30
C THR A 218 50.78 31.00 15.84
N ALA A 219 51.09 30.69 14.57
CA ALA A 219 52.40 30.94 13.99
C ALA A 219 52.76 32.44 13.92
N LYS A 220 51.79 33.30 13.57
CA LYS A 220 51.97 34.76 13.51
C LYS A 220 52.08 35.43 14.89
N ARG A 221 51.61 34.77 15.96
CA ARG A 221 51.72 35.25 17.34
C ARG A 221 53.05 34.89 18.02
N ALA A 222 53.83 33.97 17.42
CA ALA A 222 55.12 33.51 17.94
C ALA A 222 56.34 34.25 17.34
N THR A 223 56.13 35.17 16.40
CA THR A 223 57.10 36.13 15.85
C THR A 223 56.79 37.53 16.36
#